data_AF-A0A6M8EG07-F1
#
_entry.id   AF-A0A6M8EG07-F1
#
_cell.length_a   1.000
_cell.length_b   1.000
_cell.length_c   1.000
_cell.angle_alpha   90.00
_cell.angle_beta   90.00
_cell.angle_gamma   90.00
#
_symmetry.space_group_name_H-M   'P 1'
#
loop_
_entity.id
_entity.type
_entity.pdbx_description
1 polymer ?
#
loop_
_entity_poly.entity_id
_entity_poly.type
_entity_poly.pdbx_seq_one_letter_code
_entity_poly.pdbx_strand_id
1 'polypeptide(L)'
;MTKIFNKILLLSATCLLSSNLLAQETVCFKNNVEKPSLIENTALDGGVCNGNLSLNQMKKDGWNVLDIKITPSENKFNYSYYLIKNDNQNIALNNSNDSKYNVENNFSVKPMGTKIENIDDNKSTINIGNLIIGQTGIVVHIYDNDKRLIVSNAKVISSNSNSSIVEFFKFDDLKQDALPTTKRMVEKGDVLVLNYMYNSSLLITPTQDTFQAVRNNFKLNNFIHSDIFAAKLKINNKPFPTKEDFQEFAIEQNLGTIFYVLNKKVYILDTKTFTILDTYPLSYDENETKMPFYTRVEEIESSILDFSFSDLLFFNDKKELSYDEYYEEILGLKK
;
A
#
# COMPACT_ATOMS: atom_id res chain seq x y z
N MET A 1 23.05 66.09 -39.07
CA MET A 1 21.78 66.27 -38.32
C MET A 1 21.54 64.98 -37.53
N THR A 2 22.05 64.84 -36.31
CA THR A 2 21.35 65.10 -35.02
C THR A 2 19.92 64.58 -34.93
N LYS A 3 19.74 63.47 -34.20
CA LYS A 3 18.93 63.29 -32.95
C LYS A 3 18.77 61.77 -32.72
N ILE A 4 19.29 61.10 -31.68
CA ILE A 4 19.22 61.25 -30.21
C ILE A 4 17.81 60.94 -29.62
N PHE A 5 17.83 59.94 -28.73
CA PHE A 5 16.87 59.47 -27.72
C PHE A 5 15.62 58.68 -28.13
N ASN A 6 15.60 57.40 -27.75
CA ASN A 6 14.78 56.97 -26.62
C ASN A 6 15.47 55.86 -25.81
N LYS A 7 15.74 56.16 -24.54
CA LYS A 7 16.17 55.21 -23.50
C LYS A 7 14.91 54.68 -22.78
N ILE A 8 15.11 53.55 -22.09
CA ILE A 8 14.31 53.01 -20.97
C ILE A 8 13.23 52.00 -21.38
N LEU A 9 13.55 50.70 -21.28
CA LEU A 9 13.01 49.81 -20.24
C LEU A 9 13.77 48.46 -20.22
N LEU A 10 14.26 48.06 -19.03
CA LEU A 10 14.56 46.69 -18.54
C LEU A 10 15.66 45.90 -19.32
N LEU A 11 16.91 45.74 -18.87
CA LEU A 11 17.43 45.08 -17.66
C LEU A 11 16.72 43.75 -17.29
N SER A 12 17.51 42.68 -17.33
CA SER A 12 17.33 41.32 -16.80
C SER A 12 16.64 40.26 -17.68
N ALA A 13 17.45 39.38 -18.29
CA ALA A 13 17.15 37.95 -18.47
C ALA A 13 18.45 37.17 -18.78
N THR A 14 19.45 37.31 -17.92
CA THR A 14 20.46 36.25 -17.74
C THR A 14 19.85 35.12 -16.93
N CYS A 15 20.14 33.88 -17.33
CA CYS A 15 19.84 32.60 -16.67
C CYS A 15 18.38 32.11 -16.73
N LEU A 16 18.12 31.24 -17.72
CA LEU A 16 17.34 30.03 -17.49
C LEU A 16 18.20 28.83 -17.89
N LEU A 17 19.17 28.50 -17.03
CA LEU A 17 19.61 27.10 -16.93
C LEU A 17 18.47 26.38 -16.21
N SER A 18 17.68 25.62 -16.94
CA SER A 18 16.73 24.68 -16.37
C SER A 18 17.52 23.58 -15.67
N SER A 19 17.61 23.65 -14.34
CA SER A 19 17.99 22.50 -13.52
C SER A 19 16.83 21.50 -13.55
N ASN A 20 16.87 20.57 -14.50
CA ASN A 20 16.05 19.36 -14.40
C ASN A 20 16.53 18.57 -13.19
N LEU A 21 15.66 18.35 -12.21
CA LEU A 21 15.82 17.24 -11.28
C LEU A 21 15.64 15.95 -12.08
N LEU A 22 16.74 15.37 -12.56
CA LEU A 22 16.69 14.06 -13.20
C LEU A 22 16.77 13.01 -12.10
N ALA A 23 15.67 12.27 -11.91
CA ALA A 23 15.75 10.98 -11.25
C ALA A 23 16.76 10.11 -12.01
N GLN A 24 17.76 9.58 -11.32
CA GLN A 24 18.78 8.75 -11.97
C GLN A 24 18.21 7.35 -12.11
N GLU A 25 18.16 6.83 -13.33
CA GLU A 25 17.73 5.46 -13.61
C GLU A 25 18.92 4.63 -14.14
N THR A 26 18.99 3.37 -13.75
CA THR A 26 20.02 2.44 -14.22
C THR A 26 19.49 1.03 -14.28
N VAL A 27 20.03 0.21 -15.18
CA VAL A 27 19.75 -1.23 -15.22
C VAL A 27 20.99 -2.00 -14.81
N CYS A 28 20.84 -2.90 -13.84
CA CYS A 28 21.89 -3.82 -13.42
C CYS A 28 21.42 -5.26 -13.55
N PHE A 29 22.26 -6.17 -14.02
CA PHE A 29 21.85 -7.53 -14.32
C PHE A 29 22.89 -8.57 -13.92
N LYS A 30 22.49 -9.84 -13.85
CA LYS A 30 23.39 -10.98 -13.70
C LYS A 30 22.84 -12.19 -14.45
N ASN A 31 23.66 -12.78 -15.30
CA ASN A 31 23.30 -13.97 -16.07
C ASN A 31 23.83 -15.25 -15.42
N ASN A 32 23.17 -16.37 -15.69
CA ASN A 32 23.60 -17.72 -15.31
C ASN A 32 23.73 -17.95 -13.79
N VAL A 33 22.77 -17.45 -13.02
CA VAL A 33 22.71 -17.60 -11.56
C VAL A 33 22.08 -18.95 -11.20
N GLU A 34 22.86 -19.82 -10.55
CA GLU A 34 22.41 -21.18 -10.15
C GLU A 34 21.62 -21.18 -8.82
N LYS A 35 21.94 -20.26 -7.91
CA LYS A 35 21.32 -20.16 -6.58
C LYS A 35 20.63 -18.80 -6.42
N PRO A 36 19.29 -18.73 -6.57
CA PRO A 36 18.53 -17.51 -6.38
C PRO A 36 18.79 -16.79 -5.06
N SER A 37 19.09 -17.52 -3.98
CA SER A 37 19.35 -16.94 -2.65
C SER A 37 20.60 -16.04 -2.58
N LEU A 38 21.52 -16.15 -3.54
CA LEU A 38 22.77 -15.39 -3.55
C LEU A 38 22.69 -14.11 -4.41
N ILE A 39 21.62 -13.92 -5.19
CA ILE A 39 21.58 -12.87 -6.22
C ILE A 39 21.69 -11.45 -5.64
N GLU A 40 21.06 -11.19 -4.50
CA GLU A 40 21.03 -9.85 -3.91
C GLU A 40 22.41 -9.42 -3.33
N ASN A 41 23.28 -10.39 -3.05
CA ASN A 41 24.63 -10.17 -2.52
C ASN A 41 25.72 -10.35 -3.59
N THR A 42 25.36 -10.81 -4.79
CA THR A 42 26.30 -10.97 -5.90
C THR A 42 26.49 -9.65 -6.62
N ALA A 43 27.72 -9.35 -7.03
CA ALA A 43 28.00 -8.15 -7.81
C ALA A 43 27.30 -8.21 -9.18
N LEU A 44 26.52 -7.16 -9.47
CA LEU A 44 25.71 -7.03 -10.67
C LEU A 44 26.48 -6.29 -11.76
N ASP A 45 26.28 -6.72 -13.00
CA ASP A 45 26.84 -6.13 -14.20
C ASP A 45 25.90 -5.03 -14.74
N GLY A 46 26.41 -4.15 -15.61
CA GLY A 46 25.60 -3.11 -16.26
C GLY A 46 25.41 -1.84 -15.43
N GLY A 47 25.15 -0.73 -16.16
CA GLY A 47 24.82 0.57 -15.59
C GLY A 47 25.79 1.04 -14.50
N VAL A 48 25.24 1.53 -13.38
CA VAL A 48 26.01 1.98 -12.21
C VAL A 48 26.69 0.82 -11.47
N CYS A 49 26.19 -0.42 -11.59
CA CYS A 49 26.72 -1.54 -10.82
C CYS A 49 28.09 -2.00 -11.33
N ASN A 50 28.37 -1.89 -12.63
CA ASN A 50 29.69 -2.08 -13.26
C ASN A 50 30.46 -3.35 -12.82
N GLY A 51 29.76 -4.41 -12.43
CA GLY A 51 30.37 -5.65 -11.94
C GLY A 51 30.93 -5.58 -10.51
N ASN A 52 30.74 -4.47 -9.81
CA ASN A 52 31.31 -4.21 -8.48
C ASN A 52 30.26 -4.06 -7.37
N LEU A 53 29.05 -3.60 -7.70
CA LEU A 53 27.98 -3.36 -6.72
C LEU A 53 26.93 -4.47 -6.77
N SER A 54 26.61 -5.02 -5.61
CA SER A 54 25.46 -5.91 -5.40
C SER A 54 24.16 -5.11 -5.24
N LEU A 55 23.01 -5.77 -5.38
CA LEU A 55 21.71 -5.16 -5.15
C LEU A 55 21.61 -4.54 -3.74
N ASN A 56 22.15 -5.24 -2.73
CA ASN A 56 22.13 -4.76 -1.35
C ASN A 56 23.04 -3.54 -1.13
N GLN A 57 24.15 -3.43 -1.85
CA GLN A 57 24.98 -2.21 -1.85
C GLN A 57 24.25 -1.06 -2.57
N MET A 58 23.64 -1.32 -3.72
CA MET A 58 22.82 -0.32 -4.43
C MET A 58 21.70 0.23 -3.54
N LYS A 59 20.98 -0.65 -2.83
CA LYS A 59 19.94 -0.27 -1.84
C LYS A 59 20.51 0.61 -0.72
N LYS A 60 21.68 0.26 -0.17
CA LYS A 60 22.38 1.07 0.85
C LYS A 60 22.80 2.43 0.32
N ASP A 61 23.17 2.51 -0.95
CA ASP A 61 23.56 3.75 -1.64
C ASP A 61 22.34 4.57 -2.12
N GLY A 62 21.13 4.22 -1.70
CA GLY A 62 19.90 4.97 -1.95
C GLY A 62 19.20 4.65 -3.27
N TRP A 63 19.59 3.58 -3.97
CA TRP A 63 18.88 3.10 -5.14
C TRP A 63 17.71 2.20 -4.74
N ASN A 64 16.55 2.44 -5.34
CA ASN A 64 15.35 1.62 -5.16
C ASN A 64 15.14 0.73 -6.39
N VAL A 65 14.68 -0.50 -6.17
CA VAL A 65 14.32 -1.42 -7.26
C VAL A 65 12.94 -1.01 -7.79
N LEU A 66 12.88 -0.60 -9.05
CA LEU A 66 11.65 -0.26 -9.75
C LEU A 66 10.97 -1.51 -10.32
N ASP A 67 11.76 -2.39 -10.94
CA ASP A 67 11.28 -3.63 -11.55
C ASP A 67 12.37 -4.71 -11.56
N ILE A 68 11.96 -5.98 -11.63
CA ILE A 68 12.84 -7.14 -11.73
C ILE A 68 12.34 -8.04 -12.86
N LYS A 69 13.19 -8.25 -13.86
CA LYS A 69 12.96 -9.25 -14.91
C LYS A 69 13.79 -10.49 -14.60
N ILE A 70 13.15 -11.64 -14.50
CA ILE A 70 13.80 -12.94 -14.32
C ILE A 70 13.47 -13.81 -15.53
N THR A 71 14.50 -14.34 -16.19
CA THR A 71 14.32 -15.27 -17.30
C THR A 71 15.06 -16.58 -17.02
N PRO A 72 14.39 -17.74 -17.17
CA PRO A 72 15.06 -19.03 -17.04
C PRO A 72 15.99 -19.25 -18.24
N SER A 73 17.15 -19.84 -17.98
CA SER A 73 18.14 -20.25 -18.98
C SER A 73 18.65 -21.64 -18.59
N GLU A 74 18.07 -22.68 -19.18
CA GLU A 74 18.25 -24.08 -18.77
C GLU A 74 17.97 -24.28 -17.26
N ASN A 75 18.99 -24.65 -16.47
CA ASN A 75 18.93 -24.83 -15.01
C ASN A 75 19.43 -23.59 -14.23
N LYS A 76 19.50 -22.42 -14.87
CA LYS A 76 19.99 -21.16 -14.29
C LYS A 76 18.99 -20.02 -14.52
N PHE A 77 19.20 -18.91 -13.84
CA PHE A 77 18.36 -17.71 -13.97
C PHE A 77 19.19 -16.50 -14.40
N ASN A 78 18.62 -15.69 -15.30
CA ASN A 78 19.13 -14.38 -15.64
C ASN A 78 18.25 -13.32 -14.98
N TYR A 79 18.86 -12.42 -14.23
CA TYR A 79 18.20 -11.35 -13.49
C TYR A 79 18.55 -10.00 -14.10
N SER A 80 17.55 -9.14 -14.30
CA SER A 80 17.74 -7.72 -14.61
C SER A 80 16.93 -6.86 -13.65
N TYR A 81 17.60 -5.97 -12.96
CA TYR A 81 17.06 -4.99 -12.02
C TYR A 81 17.01 -3.63 -12.67
N TYR A 82 15.82 -3.03 -12.74
CA TYR A 82 15.63 -1.64 -13.08
C TYR A 82 15.67 -0.85 -11.77
N LEU A 83 16.61 0.09 -11.65
CA LEU A 83 16.93 0.78 -10.41
C LEU A 83 16.77 2.29 -10.61
N ILE A 84 16.24 2.96 -9.60
CA ILE A 84 16.05 4.41 -9.59
C ILE A 84 16.62 5.03 -8.31
N LYS A 85 17.28 6.17 -8.42
CA LYS A 85 17.80 6.96 -7.31
C LYS A 85 17.34 8.41 -7.48
N ASN A 86 16.46 8.83 -6.59
CA ASN A 86 15.99 10.20 -6.51
C ASN A 86 16.94 10.97 -5.60
N ASP A 87 17.48 12.09 -6.07
CA ASP A 87 18.09 13.06 -5.17
C ASP A 87 16.98 13.56 -4.24
N ASN A 88 17.17 13.37 -2.93
CA ASN A 88 16.22 13.75 -1.90
C ASN A 88 15.81 15.23 -2.05
N GLN A 89 14.71 15.47 -2.74
CA GLN A 89 13.87 16.62 -2.48
C GLN A 89 12.64 16.08 -1.77
N ASN A 90 12.49 16.53 -0.52
CA ASN A 90 11.20 16.56 0.15
C ASN A 90 10.21 17.13 -0.87
N ILE A 91 9.32 16.27 -1.37
CA ILE A 91 8.23 16.72 -2.24
C ILE A 91 7.36 17.57 -1.34
N ALA A 92 7.52 18.89 -1.48
CA ALA A 92 6.57 19.85 -0.94
C ALA A 92 5.22 19.53 -1.58
N LEU A 93 4.31 19.04 -0.76
CA LEU A 93 2.89 19.01 -1.08
C LEU A 93 2.50 20.44 -1.48
N ASN A 94 2.03 20.60 -2.71
CA ASN A 94 1.38 21.84 -3.11
C ASN A 94 0.10 21.97 -2.27
N ASN A 95 0.21 22.68 -1.15
CA ASN A 95 -0.92 23.17 -0.39
C ASN A 95 -1.64 24.19 -1.25
N SER A 96 -2.56 23.71 -2.08
CA SER A 96 -3.68 24.51 -2.56
C SER A 96 -4.45 24.96 -1.33
N ASN A 97 -4.39 26.26 -1.06
CA ASN A 97 -5.11 26.90 0.04
C ASN A 97 -6.62 26.64 -0.09
N ASP A 98 -7.11 25.62 0.60
CA ASP A 98 -8.46 25.61 1.13
C ASP A 98 -8.39 25.20 2.60
N SER A 99 -8.36 26.24 3.45
CA SER A 99 -8.23 26.12 4.89
C SER A 99 -9.56 25.66 5.49
N LYS A 100 -9.71 24.37 5.81
CA LYS A 100 -10.56 23.90 6.93
C LYS A 100 -10.51 22.41 7.28
N TYR A 101 -9.35 21.79 7.44
CA TYR A 101 -9.25 20.58 8.28
C TYR A 101 -7.92 20.57 9.05
N ASN A 102 -8.01 20.80 10.36
CA ASN A 102 -6.97 20.47 11.33
C ASN A 102 -7.12 18.98 11.69
N VAL A 103 -6.04 18.19 11.60
CA VAL A 103 -5.39 17.46 12.70
C VAL A 103 -4.14 16.76 12.13
N GLU A 104 -3.01 16.93 12.82
CA GLU A 104 -1.77 16.18 12.69
C GLU A 104 -2.00 14.68 12.96
N ASN A 105 -2.29 13.90 11.92
CA ASN A 105 -2.18 12.43 11.93
C ASN A 105 -1.44 12.03 10.66
N ASN A 106 -0.11 11.95 10.70
CA ASN A 106 0.65 11.45 9.56
C ASN A 106 0.55 9.93 9.55
N PHE A 107 -0.33 9.38 8.72
CA PHE A 107 -0.37 7.95 8.46
C PHE A 107 1.05 7.44 8.15
N SER A 108 1.38 6.30 8.75
CA SER A 108 2.69 5.69 8.61
C SER A 108 2.52 4.21 8.35
N VAL A 109 3.20 3.72 7.32
CA VAL A 109 3.30 2.28 7.04
C VAL A 109 4.33 1.57 7.91
N LYS A 110 5.08 2.31 8.73
CA LYS A 110 6.13 1.75 9.59
C LYS A 110 5.50 1.11 10.82
N PRO A 111 5.93 -0.12 11.19
CA PRO A 111 5.46 -0.76 12.41
C PRO A 111 5.89 0.01 13.65
N MET A 112 5.01 0.07 14.66
CA MET A 112 5.28 0.73 15.95
C MET A 112 5.12 -0.29 17.06
N GLY A 113 6.20 -0.57 17.78
CA GLY A 113 6.22 -1.54 18.87
C GLY A 113 6.11 -0.88 20.24
N THR A 114 5.27 -1.43 21.13
CA THR A 114 5.23 -1.06 22.55
C THR A 114 4.94 -2.28 23.42
N LYS A 115 5.36 -2.25 24.69
CA LYS A 115 5.06 -3.31 25.64
C LYS A 115 3.68 -3.12 26.25
N ILE A 116 2.99 -4.23 26.50
CA ILE A 116 1.72 -4.25 27.21
C ILE A 116 2.01 -4.20 28.71
N GLU A 117 1.60 -3.10 29.36
CA GLU A 117 1.86 -2.86 30.79
C GLU A 117 0.67 -3.20 31.68
N ASN A 118 -0.55 -3.05 31.15
CA ASN A 118 -1.81 -3.35 31.81
C ASN A 118 -2.78 -4.07 30.86
N ILE A 119 -3.68 -4.86 31.44
CA ILE A 119 -4.78 -5.49 30.72
C ILE A 119 -6.02 -5.36 31.60
N ASP A 120 -7.08 -4.81 31.05
CA ASP A 120 -8.39 -4.70 31.70
C ASP A 120 -9.47 -4.98 30.66
N ASP A 121 -10.34 -5.96 30.91
CA ASP A 121 -11.42 -6.37 30.01
C ASP A 121 -10.97 -6.49 28.53
N ASN A 122 -9.91 -7.27 28.30
CA ASN A 122 -9.34 -7.52 26.96
C ASN A 122 -8.88 -6.24 26.22
N LYS A 123 -8.65 -5.16 26.96
CA LYS A 123 -8.12 -3.88 26.49
C LYS A 123 -6.82 -3.55 27.20
N SER A 124 -6.04 -2.66 26.62
CA SER A 124 -4.82 -2.13 27.21
C SER A 124 -4.69 -0.64 26.92
N THR A 125 -4.09 0.09 27.86
CA THR A 125 -3.76 1.49 27.67
C THR A 125 -2.29 1.57 27.28
N ILE A 126 -2.01 2.18 26.13
CA ILE A 126 -0.65 2.35 25.63
C ILE A 126 -0.25 3.83 25.67
N ASN A 127 1.01 4.09 26.02
CA ASN A 127 1.59 5.44 26.06
C ASN A 127 2.01 5.90 24.64
N ILE A 128 1.11 5.74 23.68
CA ILE A 128 1.23 6.24 22.31
C ILE A 128 -0.05 7.01 22.01
N GLY A 129 0.07 8.32 21.75
CA GLY A 129 -1.03 9.18 21.37
C GLY A 129 -1.17 9.35 19.85
N ASN A 130 -2.17 10.14 19.46
CA ASN A 130 -2.47 10.52 18.08
C ASN A 130 -2.58 9.31 17.12
N LEU A 131 -3.15 8.21 17.60
CA LEU A 131 -3.47 7.05 16.78
C LEU A 131 -4.85 7.21 16.14
N ILE A 132 -5.01 6.59 14.98
CA ILE A 132 -6.27 6.61 14.25
C ILE A 132 -7.19 5.55 14.86
N ILE A 133 -8.41 5.94 15.26
CA ILE A 133 -9.41 4.99 15.76
C ILE A 133 -9.75 4.00 14.64
N GLY A 134 -9.55 2.71 14.89
CA GLY A 134 -9.70 1.64 13.89
C GLY A 134 -8.39 1.13 13.30
N GLN A 135 -7.25 1.81 13.51
CA GLN A 135 -5.93 1.28 13.17
C GLN A 135 -5.65 -0.02 13.91
N THR A 136 -5.04 -0.99 13.25
CA THR A 136 -4.77 -2.32 13.82
C THR A 136 -3.30 -2.67 13.98
N GLY A 137 -3.07 -3.74 14.73
CA GLY A 137 -1.79 -4.36 14.96
C GLY A 137 -1.94 -5.78 15.47
N ILE A 138 -0.81 -6.37 15.83
CA ILE A 138 -0.74 -7.70 16.43
C ILE A 138 -0.07 -7.64 17.80
N VAL A 139 -0.41 -8.59 18.65
CA VAL A 139 0.27 -8.83 19.93
C VAL A 139 1.19 -10.03 19.78
N VAL A 140 2.46 -9.84 20.12
CA VAL A 140 3.52 -10.83 19.99
C VAL A 140 4.08 -11.17 21.36
N HIS A 141 4.05 -12.45 21.70
CA HIS A 141 4.81 -12.98 22.81
C HIS A 141 6.22 -13.35 22.36
N ILE A 142 7.22 -13.04 23.19
CA ILE A 142 8.63 -13.34 22.94
C ILE A 142 9.10 -14.29 24.06
N TYR A 143 9.52 -15.50 23.68
CA TYR A 143 10.08 -16.49 24.60
C TYR A 143 11.56 -16.21 24.89
N ASP A 144 12.10 -16.80 25.97
CA ASP A 144 13.50 -16.63 26.41
C ASP A 144 14.57 -16.98 25.35
N ASN A 145 14.20 -17.75 24.33
CA ASN A 145 15.07 -18.15 23.21
C ASN A 145 14.81 -17.36 21.92
N ASP A 146 14.27 -16.14 22.04
CA ASP A 146 13.90 -15.24 20.94
C ASP A 146 12.83 -15.79 19.97
N LYS A 147 12.22 -16.94 20.26
CA LYS A 147 11.06 -17.41 19.50
C LYS A 147 9.89 -16.46 19.73
N ARG A 148 9.15 -16.19 18.67
CA ARG A 148 8.03 -15.24 18.67
C ARG A 148 6.75 -15.94 18.29
N LEU A 149 5.67 -15.58 18.97
CA LEU A 149 4.34 -16.10 18.72
C LEU A 149 3.36 -14.94 18.64
N ILE A 150 2.60 -14.86 17.55
CA ILE A 150 1.44 -13.96 17.49
C ILE A 150 0.34 -14.55 18.36
N VAL A 151 -0.16 -13.77 19.30
CA VAL A 151 -1.16 -14.19 20.29
C VAL A 151 -2.54 -13.66 19.94
N SER A 152 -2.62 -12.43 19.45
CA SER A 152 -3.89 -11.73 19.22
C SER A 152 -3.73 -10.63 18.16
N ASN A 153 -4.82 -10.25 17.53
CA ASN A 153 -4.93 -8.93 16.90
C ASN A 153 -5.25 -7.86 17.96
N ALA A 154 -5.02 -6.61 17.61
CA ALA A 154 -5.41 -5.43 18.38
C ALA A 154 -5.95 -4.34 17.46
N LYS A 155 -6.93 -3.57 17.92
CA LYS A 155 -7.42 -2.36 17.24
C LYS A 155 -7.47 -1.18 18.20
N VAL A 156 -7.16 0.01 17.71
CA VAL A 156 -7.29 1.26 18.47
C VAL A 156 -8.78 1.61 18.57
N ILE A 157 -9.29 1.77 19.79
CA ILE A 157 -10.69 2.15 20.05
C ILE A 157 -10.85 3.58 20.56
N SER A 158 -9.76 4.16 21.09
CA SER A 158 -9.72 5.56 21.55
C SER A 158 -8.27 6.05 21.54
N SER A 159 -8.07 7.33 21.24
CA SER A 159 -6.76 7.97 21.29
C SER A 159 -6.89 9.43 21.72
N ASN A 160 -5.93 9.91 22.51
CA ASN A 160 -5.69 11.32 22.82
C ASN A 160 -4.24 11.68 22.45
N SER A 161 -3.75 12.86 22.84
CA SER A 161 -2.39 13.32 22.50
C SER A 161 -1.26 12.50 23.11
N ASN A 162 -1.52 11.77 24.21
CA ASN A 162 -0.50 11.14 25.04
C ASN A 162 -0.66 9.62 25.11
N SER A 163 -1.89 9.12 25.04
CA SER A 163 -2.22 7.70 25.20
C SER A 163 -3.37 7.25 24.32
N SER A 164 -3.42 5.94 24.10
CA SER A 164 -4.49 5.28 23.36
C SER A 164 -4.97 4.05 24.10
N ILE A 165 -6.21 3.66 23.85
CA ILE A 165 -6.79 2.40 24.32
C ILE A 165 -6.91 1.47 23.11
N VAL A 166 -6.35 0.26 23.26
CA VAL A 166 -6.48 -0.81 22.28
C VAL A 166 -7.36 -1.92 22.82
N GLU A 167 -8.16 -2.52 21.94
CA GLU A 167 -8.96 -3.71 22.21
C GLU A 167 -8.38 -4.90 21.45
N PHE A 168 -8.19 -6.01 22.14
CA PHE A 168 -7.66 -7.24 21.54
C PHE A 168 -8.79 -8.06 20.92
N PHE A 169 -8.51 -8.75 19.83
CA PHE A 169 -9.45 -9.69 19.21
C PHE A 169 -8.71 -10.83 18.55
N LYS A 170 -9.43 -11.92 18.26
CA LYS A 170 -8.84 -13.18 17.82
C LYS A 170 -7.96 -13.00 16.58
N PHE A 171 -6.80 -13.68 16.58
CA PHE A 171 -5.93 -13.79 15.43
C PHE A 171 -6.28 -15.06 14.63
N ASP A 172 -6.97 -14.87 13.51
CA ASP A 172 -7.40 -15.95 12.61
C ASP A 172 -6.75 -15.86 11.21
N ASP A 173 -5.79 -14.96 11.04
CA ASP A 173 -5.18 -14.65 9.73
C ASP A 173 -4.40 -15.83 9.12
N LEU A 174 -3.92 -16.76 9.97
CA LEU A 174 -3.13 -17.93 9.56
C LEU A 174 -3.88 -19.24 9.83
N LYS A 175 -5.22 -19.20 9.86
CA LYS A 175 -6.02 -20.38 10.19
C LYS A 175 -5.73 -21.53 9.21
N GLN A 176 -5.28 -22.65 9.75
CA GLN A 176 -5.04 -23.91 9.04
C GLN A 176 -5.47 -25.06 9.93
N ASP A 177 -6.41 -25.89 9.47
CA ASP A 177 -6.94 -27.00 10.28
C ASP A 177 -5.88 -28.07 10.58
N ALA A 178 -4.82 -28.13 9.77
CA ALA A 178 -3.70 -29.04 9.95
C ALA A 178 -2.64 -28.56 10.95
N LEU A 179 -2.67 -27.29 11.37
CA LEU A 179 -1.65 -26.70 12.25
C LEU A 179 -2.20 -26.49 13.66
N PRO A 180 -1.43 -26.81 14.72
CA PRO A 180 -1.84 -26.52 16.08
C PRO A 180 -1.94 -25.01 16.30
N THR A 181 -3.00 -24.58 16.98
CA THR A 181 -3.17 -23.19 17.43
C THR A 181 -2.79 -23.04 18.91
N THR A 182 -2.40 -21.84 19.30
CA THR A 182 -2.09 -21.54 20.70
C THR A 182 -3.36 -21.26 21.50
N LYS A 183 -3.37 -21.66 22.78
CA LYS A 183 -4.40 -21.24 23.77
C LYS A 183 -3.94 -20.05 24.62
N ARG A 184 -2.74 -19.53 24.35
CA ARG A 184 -2.18 -18.38 25.07
C ARG A 184 -3.07 -17.16 24.83
N MET A 185 -3.34 -16.43 25.89
CA MET A 185 -4.00 -15.13 25.82
C MET A 185 -2.96 -14.03 25.98
N VAL A 186 -3.34 -12.80 25.66
CA VAL A 186 -2.47 -11.62 25.84
C VAL A 186 -2.11 -11.48 27.31
N GLU A 187 -0.82 -11.29 27.59
CA GLU A 187 -0.29 -11.13 28.95
C GLU A 187 0.58 -9.87 29.08
N LYS A 188 0.73 -9.39 30.31
CA LYS A 188 1.66 -8.29 30.60
C LYS A 188 3.08 -8.67 30.18
N GLY A 189 3.75 -7.76 29.48
CA GLY A 189 5.09 -7.98 28.93
C GLY A 189 5.13 -8.43 27.47
N ASP A 190 3.99 -8.87 26.90
CA ASP A 190 3.87 -9.07 25.46
C ASP A 190 4.05 -7.73 24.71
N VAL A 191 4.41 -7.81 23.43
CA VAL A 191 4.69 -6.65 22.58
C VAL A 191 3.53 -6.42 21.62
N LEU A 192 2.86 -5.28 21.73
CA LEU A 192 1.95 -4.78 20.71
C LEU A 192 2.76 -4.18 19.55
N VAL A 193 2.48 -4.63 18.32
CA VAL A 193 3.05 -4.11 17.08
C VAL A 193 1.93 -3.54 16.23
N LEU A 194 1.75 -2.22 16.27
CA LEU A 194 0.83 -1.47 15.41
C LEU A 194 1.38 -1.35 14.00
N ASN A 195 0.51 -1.09 13.02
CA ASN A 195 0.85 -0.99 11.59
C ASN A 195 1.51 -2.27 11.04
N TYR A 196 1.13 -3.42 11.60
CA TYR A 196 1.66 -4.70 11.15
C TYR A 196 1.27 -4.92 9.69
N MET A 197 2.28 -5.10 8.84
CA MET A 197 2.15 -5.29 7.39
C MET A 197 1.49 -4.14 6.62
N TYR A 198 1.46 -2.91 7.16
CA TYR A 198 0.87 -1.76 6.45
C TYR A 198 1.61 -1.36 5.18
N ASN A 199 2.84 -1.85 4.99
CA ASN A 199 3.57 -1.73 3.75
C ASN A 199 3.12 -2.75 2.69
N SER A 200 2.35 -3.78 3.03
CA SER A 200 1.84 -4.77 2.07
C SER A 200 0.38 -4.45 1.78
N SER A 201 0.11 -4.03 0.54
CA SER A 201 -1.13 -3.34 0.23
C SER A 201 -1.80 -3.86 -1.04
N LEU A 202 -3.13 -3.90 -1.06
CA LEU A 202 -3.91 -4.04 -2.28
C LEU A 202 -4.18 -2.65 -2.88
N LEU A 203 -4.10 -2.53 -4.20
CA LEU A 203 -4.40 -1.29 -4.91
C LEU A 203 -5.56 -1.50 -5.88
N ILE A 204 -6.64 -0.75 -5.64
CA ILE A 204 -7.87 -0.74 -6.42
C ILE A 204 -8.01 0.63 -7.08
N THR A 205 -7.94 0.66 -8.40
CA THR A 205 -8.00 1.90 -9.18
C THR A 205 -8.92 1.76 -10.38
N PRO A 206 -9.48 2.86 -10.91
CA PRO A 206 -10.36 2.80 -12.08
C PRO A 206 -9.59 2.58 -13.39
N THR A 207 -8.32 3.03 -13.48
CA THR A 207 -7.53 3.03 -14.72
C THR A 207 -6.10 2.55 -14.51
N GLN A 208 -5.39 2.27 -15.61
CA GLN A 208 -3.96 1.94 -15.59
C GLN A 208 -3.11 3.13 -15.10
N ASP A 209 -3.46 4.33 -15.54
CA ASP A 209 -2.68 5.54 -15.23
C ASP A 209 -2.76 5.86 -13.74
N THR A 210 -3.96 5.74 -13.15
CA THR A 210 -4.14 5.87 -11.70
C THR A 210 -3.39 4.78 -10.94
N PHE A 211 -3.40 3.54 -11.43
CA PHE A 211 -2.62 2.45 -10.85
C PHE A 211 -1.12 2.79 -10.80
N GLN A 212 -0.56 3.27 -11.92
CA GLN A 212 0.84 3.65 -12.00
C GLN A 212 1.16 4.89 -11.15
N ALA A 213 0.29 5.90 -11.15
CA ALA A 213 0.46 7.13 -10.39
C ALA A 213 0.53 6.85 -8.87
N VAL A 214 -0.36 6.02 -8.33
CA VAL A 214 -0.33 5.65 -6.92
C VAL A 214 0.94 4.87 -6.58
N ARG A 215 1.32 3.87 -7.39
CA ARG A 215 2.59 3.14 -7.18
C ARG A 215 3.83 4.04 -7.29
N ASN A 216 3.72 5.16 -7.98
CA ASN A 216 4.80 6.16 -8.06
C ASN A 216 4.89 7.06 -6.84
N ASN A 217 3.75 7.42 -6.25
CA ASN A 217 3.71 8.30 -5.08
C ASN A 217 3.95 7.54 -3.76
N PHE A 218 3.55 6.27 -3.66
CA PHE A 218 3.63 5.48 -2.43
C PHE A 218 4.72 4.40 -2.50
N LYS A 219 5.99 4.83 -2.63
CA LYS A 219 7.15 3.93 -2.82
C LYS A 219 7.47 3.02 -1.61
N LEU A 220 6.97 3.35 -0.43
CA LEU A 220 7.15 2.50 0.77
C LEU A 220 6.18 1.31 0.79
N ASN A 221 5.15 1.33 -0.05
CA ASN A 221 4.17 0.27 -0.16
C ASN A 221 4.57 -0.73 -1.25
N ASN A 222 4.55 -2.00 -0.88
CA ASN A 222 4.56 -3.14 -1.77
C ASN A 222 3.13 -3.46 -2.18
N PHE A 223 2.74 -3.04 -3.38
CA PHE A 223 1.42 -3.27 -3.92
C PHE A 223 1.31 -4.63 -4.60
N ILE A 224 0.41 -5.49 -4.12
CA ILE A 224 -0.01 -6.67 -4.88
C ILE A 224 -0.82 -6.22 -6.10
N HIS A 225 -0.61 -6.87 -7.23
CA HIS A 225 -1.28 -6.49 -8.47
C HIS A 225 -2.78 -6.83 -8.41
N SER A 226 -3.64 -5.91 -8.86
CA SER A 226 -5.10 -6.05 -8.88
C SER A 226 -5.57 -7.30 -9.65
N ASP A 227 -4.89 -7.66 -10.74
CA ASP A 227 -5.10 -8.93 -11.47
C ASP A 227 -5.15 -10.19 -10.59
N ILE A 228 -4.37 -10.27 -9.50
CA ILE A 228 -4.40 -11.44 -8.60
C ILE A 228 -5.74 -11.52 -7.89
N PHE A 229 -6.24 -10.36 -7.44
CA PHE A 229 -7.58 -10.25 -6.86
C PHE A 229 -8.66 -10.52 -7.92
N ALA A 230 -8.52 -9.96 -9.12
CA ALA A 230 -9.46 -10.22 -10.22
C ALA A 230 -9.53 -11.70 -10.61
N ALA A 231 -8.40 -12.42 -10.63
CA ALA A 231 -8.38 -13.85 -10.90
C ALA A 231 -9.12 -14.66 -9.82
N LYS A 232 -8.96 -14.29 -8.54
CA LYS A 232 -9.73 -14.87 -7.43
C LYS A 232 -11.22 -14.61 -7.60
N LEU A 233 -11.61 -13.37 -7.89
CA LEU A 233 -13.01 -13.01 -8.15
C LEU A 233 -13.59 -13.80 -9.33
N LYS A 234 -12.81 -14.01 -10.39
CA LYS A 234 -13.23 -14.82 -11.54
C LYS A 234 -13.47 -16.28 -11.18
N ILE A 235 -12.55 -16.89 -10.43
CA ILE A 235 -12.71 -18.27 -9.94
C ILE A 235 -13.95 -18.40 -9.04
N ASN A 236 -14.25 -17.36 -8.26
CA ASN A 236 -15.37 -17.34 -7.33
C ASN A 236 -16.68 -16.80 -7.95
N ASN A 237 -16.68 -16.45 -9.23
CA ASN A 237 -17.81 -15.84 -9.94
C ASN A 237 -18.38 -14.57 -9.26
N LYS A 238 -17.51 -13.71 -8.72
CA LYS A 238 -17.87 -12.46 -8.02
C LYS A 238 -17.48 -11.22 -8.82
N PRO A 239 -18.28 -10.77 -9.80
CA PRO A 239 -17.98 -9.56 -10.60
C PRO A 239 -17.91 -8.27 -9.78
N PHE A 240 -18.63 -8.20 -8.66
CA PHE A 240 -18.76 -7.02 -7.82
C PHE A 240 -18.32 -7.39 -6.38
N PRO A 241 -17.05 -7.17 -6.01
CA PRO A 241 -16.51 -7.59 -4.73
C PRO A 241 -17.13 -6.82 -3.54
N THR A 242 -17.60 -7.53 -2.52
CA THR A 242 -18.07 -6.88 -1.28
C THR A 242 -16.90 -6.51 -0.37
N LYS A 243 -17.19 -5.74 0.69
CA LYS A 243 -16.23 -5.47 1.77
C LYS A 243 -15.58 -6.77 2.28
N GLU A 244 -16.37 -7.80 2.51
CA GLU A 244 -15.91 -9.09 3.04
C GLU A 244 -14.94 -9.79 2.06
N ASP A 245 -15.18 -9.70 0.74
CA ASP A 245 -14.27 -10.25 -0.27
C ASP A 245 -12.88 -9.62 -0.20
N PHE A 246 -12.82 -8.30 0.03
CA PHE A 246 -11.55 -7.59 0.22
C PHE A 246 -10.84 -8.02 1.50
N GLN A 247 -11.58 -8.20 2.60
CA GLN A 247 -11.00 -8.60 3.88
C GLN A 247 -10.49 -10.04 3.84
N GLU A 248 -11.25 -10.95 3.21
CA GLU A 248 -10.85 -12.34 3.00
C GLU A 248 -9.60 -12.40 2.14
N PHE A 249 -9.57 -11.70 1.00
CA PHE A 249 -8.39 -11.65 0.14
C PHE A 249 -7.17 -11.04 0.86
N ALA A 250 -7.37 -9.99 1.66
CA ALA A 250 -6.30 -9.40 2.46
C ALA A 250 -5.70 -10.38 3.47
N ILE A 251 -6.53 -11.23 4.09
CA ILE A 251 -6.05 -12.30 4.98
C ILE A 251 -5.25 -13.33 4.17
N GLU A 252 -5.81 -13.83 3.06
CA GLU A 252 -5.14 -14.84 2.21
C GLU A 252 -3.77 -14.38 1.69
N GLN A 253 -3.64 -13.08 1.40
CA GLN A 253 -2.41 -12.48 0.84
C GLN A 253 -1.54 -11.78 1.89
N ASN A 254 -1.89 -11.85 3.18
CA ASN A 254 -1.21 -11.16 4.29
C ASN A 254 -1.01 -9.65 4.05
N LEU A 255 -2.10 -8.94 3.77
CA LEU A 255 -2.09 -7.50 3.51
C LEU A 255 -2.55 -6.72 4.75
N GLY A 256 -1.85 -5.61 5.03
CA GLY A 256 -2.21 -4.70 6.12
C GLY A 256 -3.09 -3.53 5.71
N THR A 257 -3.02 -3.10 4.44
CA THR A 257 -3.79 -1.96 3.95
C THR A 257 -4.40 -2.18 2.56
N ILE A 258 -5.47 -1.42 2.25
CA ILE A 258 -6.08 -1.35 0.91
C ILE A 258 -6.11 0.10 0.48
N PHE A 259 -5.74 0.36 -0.77
CA PHE A 259 -5.76 1.67 -1.38
C PHE A 259 -6.87 1.68 -2.42
N TYR A 260 -7.81 2.61 -2.29
CA TYR A 260 -8.82 2.89 -3.30
C TYR A 260 -8.55 4.24 -3.94
N VAL A 261 -8.58 4.30 -5.26
CA VAL A 261 -8.67 5.57 -5.98
C VAL A 261 -10.12 5.79 -6.36
N LEU A 262 -10.72 6.88 -5.88
CA LEU A 262 -12.08 7.31 -6.25
C LEU A 262 -12.19 8.84 -6.12
N ASN A 263 -13.02 9.49 -6.94
CA ASN A 263 -13.27 10.93 -6.88
C ASN A 263 -11.99 11.79 -6.75
N LYS A 264 -10.96 11.49 -7.56
CA LYS A 264 -9.66 12.21 -7.54
C LYS A 264 -8.95 12.19 -6.18
N LYS A 265 -9.17 11.13 -5.40
CA LYS A 265 -8.53 10.91 -4.11
C LYS A 265 -8.06 9.46 -3.97
N VAL A 266 -7.02 9.28 -3.18
CA VAL A 266 -6.54 7.97 -2.70
C VAL A 266 -7.02 7.82 -1.27
N TYR A 267 -7.81 6.80 -1.00
CA TYR A 267 -8.24 6.41 0.33
C TYR A 267 -7.40 5.22 0.79
N ILE A 268 -6.77 5.35 1.95
CA ILE A 268 -5.97 4.27 2.55
C ILE A 268 -6.78 3.67 3.69
N LEU A 269 -7.01 2.37 3.64
CA LEU A 269 -7.82 1.66 4.63
C LEU A 269 -7.03 0.58 5.34
N ASP A 270 -7.39 0.35 6.61
CA ASP A 270 -6.98 -0.85 7.35
C ASP A 270 -7.76 -2.08 6.84
N THR A 271 -7.08 -3.20 6.60
CA THR A 271 -7.72 -4.40 6.04
C THR A 271 -8.69 -5.09 7.00
N LYS A 272 -8.48 -4.98 8.31
CA LYS A 272 -9.25 -5.70 9.33
C LYS A 272 -10.47 -4.94 9.80
N THR A 273 -10.34 -3.63 10.00
CA THR A 273 -11.45 -2.77 10.45
C THR A 273 -12.15 -2.08 9.29
N PHE A 274 -11.48 -1.98 8.13
CA PHE A 274 -11.95 -1.22 6.97
C PHE A 274 -12.10 0.28 7.27
N THR A 275 -11.41 0.76 8.31
CA THR A 275 -11.35 2.17 8.67
C THR A 275 -10.46 2.92 7.68
N ILE A 276 -10.90 4.11 7.26
CA ILE A 276 -10.08 5.05 6.50
C ILE A 276 -8.98 5.60 7.43
N LEU A 277 -7.74 5.24 7.14
CA LEU A 277 -6.55 5.67 7.86
C LEU A 277 -6.07 7.04 7.40
N ASP A 278 -6.15 7.30 6.09
CA ASP A 278 -5.76 8.59 5.51
C ASP A 278 -6.38 8.80 4.13
N THR A 279 -6.31 10.04 3.63
CA THR A 279 -6.78 10.40 2.31
C THR A 279 -5.86 11.43 1.64
N TYR A 280 -5.48 11.17 0.39
CA TYR A 280 -4.60 12.04 -0.39
C TYR A 280 -5.29 12.49 -1.67
N PRO A 281 -5.13 13.74 -2.13
CA PRO A 281 -5.59 14.14 -3.45
C PRO A 281 -4.76 13.46 -4.55
N LEU A 282 -5.42 13.05 -5.63
CA LEU A 282 -4.79 12.50 -6.82
C LEU A 282 -5.52 13.01 -8.07
N SER A 283 -4.86 13.85 -8.85
CA SER A 283 -5.42 14.32 -10.12
C SER A 283 -5.21 13.27 -11.20
N TYR A 284 -6.29 12.86 -11.87
CA TYR A 284 -6.27 12.01 -13.06
C TYR A 284 -7.47 12.32 -13.94
N ASP A 285 -7.38 11.94 -15.22
CA ASP A 285 -8.50 12.01 -16.15
C ASP A 285 -9.39 10.78 -15.95
N GLU A 286 -10.69 11.01 -15.76
CA GLU A 286 -11.69 9.96 -15.48
C GLU A 286 -12.10 9.16 -16.73
N ASN A 287 -11.52 9.51 -17.88
CA ASN A 287 -11.76 8.80 -19.14
C ASN A 287 -11.27 7.35 -19.00
N GLU A 288 -12.08 6.39 -19.44
CA GLU A 288 -11.75 4.94 -19.48
C GLU A 288 -11.75 4.21 -18.12
N THR A 289 -12.64 4.58 -17.22
CA THR A 289 -12.86 3.84 -15.97
C THR A 289 -13.34 2.40 -16.22
N LYS A 290 -12.69 1.42 -15.57
CA LYS A 290 -13.03 0.00 -15.64
C LYS A 290 -13.74 -0.49 -14.38
N MET A 291 -14.77 -1.31 -14.57
CA MET A 291 -15.45 -2.06 -13.51
C MET A 291 -15.01 -3.52 -13.45
N PRO A 292 -14.91 -4.14 -12.25
CA PRO A 292 -15.02 -3.53 -10.93
C PRO A 292 -13.77 -2.69 -10.56
N PHE A 293 -12.68 -2.81 -11.30
CA PHE A 293 -11.46 -1.99 -11.18
C PHE A 293 -10.56 -2.26 -12.40
N TYR A 294 -9.46 -1.52 -12.52
CA TYR A 294 -8.43 -1.77 -13.51
C TYR A 294 -7.79 -3.14 -13.34
N THR A 295 -8.04 -4.01 -14.31
CA THR A 295 -7.46 -5.35 -14.42
C THR A 295 -7.22 -5.69 -15.88
N ARG A 296 -6.28 -6.61 -16.12
CA ARG A 296 -6.06 -7.26 -17.42
C ARG A 296 -6.76 -8.62 -17.51
N VAL A 297 -7.34 -9.10 -16.41
CA VAL A 297 -8.14 -10.32 -16.41
C VAL A 297 -9.45 -10.02 -17.14
N GLU A 298 -9.66 -10.70 -18.26
CA GLU A 298 -10.87 -10.57 -19.08
C GLU A 298 -12.08 -11.16 -18.34
N GLU A 299 -13.20 -10.43 -18.40
CA GLU A 299 -14.57 -10.87 -18.05
C GLU A 299 -14.67 -11.72 -16.76
N ILE A 300 -14.89 -11.03 -15.64
CA ILE A 300 -15.26 -11.66 -14.37
C ILE A 300 -16.76 -11.93 -14.43
N GLU A 301 -17.16 -13.15 -14.80
CA GLU A 301 -18.58 -13.51 -14.97
C GLU A 301 -19.25 -13.90 -13.64
N SER A 302 -20.51 -13.49 -13.47
CA SER A 302 -21.39 -14.03 -12.41
C SER A 302 -21.80 -15.47 -12.70
N SER A 303 -22.03 -16.26 -11.65
CA SER A 303 -22.56 -17.62 -11.80
C SER A 303 -23.99 -17.58 -12.34
N ILE A 304 -24.32 -18.49 -13.27
CA ILE A 304 -25.67 -18.66 -13.81
C ILE A 304 -26.71 -19.05 -12.73
N LEU A 305 -26.26 -19.61 -11.61
CA LEU A 305 -27.11 -19.96 -10.46
C LEU A 305 -27.37 -18.76 -9.54
N ASP A 306 -26.43 -17.81 -9.45
CA ASP A 306 -26.61 -16.57 -8.68
C ASP A 306 -27.66 -15.67 -9.33
N PHE A 307 -27.70 -15.63 -10.67
CA PHE A 307 -28.68 -14.89 -11.46
C PHE A 307 -30.15 -15.22 -11.09
N SER A 308 -30.43 -16.40 -10.52
CA SER A 308 -31.81 -16.78 -10.13
C SER A 308 -32.23 -16.30 -8.74
N PHE A 309 -31.29 -16.10 -7.80
CA PHE A 309 -31.61 -15.84 -6.39
C PHE A 309 -31.24 -14.41 -5.97
N SER A 310 -30.18 -13.87 -6.56
CA SER A 310 -29.74 -12.49 -6.32
C SER A 310 -30.65 -11.48 -7.03
N ASP A 311 -31.04 -11.75 -8.28
CA ASP A 311 -31.98 -10.90 -9.04
C ASP A 311 -33.37 -10.84 -8.40
N LEU A 312 -33.73 -11.85 -7.60
CA LEU A 312 -34.99 -11.88 -6.85
C LEU A 312 -34.96 -11.02 -5.57
N LEU A 313 -33.78 -10.76 -4.99
CA LEU A 313 -33.66 -10.18 -3.65
C LEU A 313 -32.95 -8.82 -3.58
N PHE A 314 -31.96 -8.51 -4.44
CA PHE A 314 -31.08 -7.34 -4.19
C PHE A 314 -30.49 -6.61 -5.44
N PHE A 315 -30.83 -6.99 -6.68
CA PHE A 315 -29.97 -6.65 -7.84
C PHE A 315 -30.57 -5.82 -9.00
N ASN A 316 -31.73 -5.18 -8.84
CA ASN A 316 -32.18 -4.23 -9.87
C ASN A 316 -31.42 -2.88 -9.83
N ASP A 317 -30.79 -2.48 -8.72
CA ASP A 317 -30.22 -1.13 -8.57
C ASP A 317 -28.68 -1.05 -8.74
N LYS A 318 -27.94 -2.15 -8.57
CA LYS A 318 -26.45 -2.11 -8.62
C LYS A 318 -25.83 -2.15 -10.02
N LYS A 319 -26.61 -2.53 -11.04
CA LYS A 319 -26.12 -2.66 -12.42
C LYS A 319 -25.90 -1.29 -13.10
N GLU A 320 -26.39 -0.21 -12.51
CA GLU A 320 -26.28 1.16 -13.04
C GLU A 320 -25.24 2.04 -12.33
N LEU A 321 -24.63 1.57 -11.24
CA LEU A 321 -23.67 2.38 -10.48
C LEU A 321 -22.36 2.57 -11.25
N SER A 322 -21.86 3.80 -11.29
CA SER A 322 -20.48 4.08 -11.69
C SER A 322 -19.48 3.50 -10.68
N TYR A 323 -18.21 3.41 -11.08
CA TYR A 323 -17.13 2.92 -10.21
C TYR A 323 -17.03 3.71 -8.89
N ASP A 324 -17.06 5.04 -8.96
CA ASP A 324 -16.95 5.89 -7.78
C ASP A 324 -18.17 5.70 -6.88
N GLU A 325 -19.38 5.68 -7.47
CA GLU A 325 -20.62 5.44 -6.73
C GLU A 325 -20.64 4.08 -6.02
N TYR A 326 -20.11 3.03 -6.64
CA TYR A 326 -20.05 1.70 -6.08
C TYR A 326 -19.08 1.63 -4.88
N TYR A 327 -17.87 2.17 -5.03
CA TYR A 327 -16.90 2.15 -3.94
C TYR A 327 -17.22 3.13 -2.82
N GLU A 328 -17.90 4.24 -3.10
CA GLU A 328 -18.44 5.10 -2.04
C GLU A 328 -19.44 4.35 -1.13
N GLU A 329 -20.26 3.46 -1.68
CA GLU A 329 -21.16 2.62 -0.88
C GLU A 329 -20.38 1.63 -0.02
N ILE A 330 -19.38 0.95 -0.60
CA ILE A 330 -18.51 0.00 0.12
C ILE A 330 -17.76 0.70 1.26
N LEU A 331 -17.31 1.94 1.02
CA LEU A 331 -16.56 2.74 1.99
C LEU A 331 -17.47 3.44 3.02
N GLY A 332 -18.79 3.39 2.87
CA GLY A 332 -19.74 4.09 3.74
C GLY A 332 -19.64 5.61 3.64
N LEU A 333 -19.25 6.13 2.47
CA LEU A 333 -19.12 7.56 2.21
C LEU A 333 -20.42 8.20 1.72
N LYS A 334 -21.33 7.41 1.13
CA LYS A 334 -22.70 7.83 0.84
C LYS A 334 -23.55 7.81 2.12
N LYS A 335 -24.35 8.85 2.31
CA LYS A 335 -25.30 9.00 3.42
C LYS A 335 -26.69 8.51 3.05
#